data_AF-A0A328ATT9-F1
#
_entry.id   AF-A0A328ATT9-F1
#
_cell.length_a   1.000
_cell.length_b   1.000
_cell.length_c   1.000
_cell.angle_alpha   90.00
_cell.angle_beta   90.00
_cell.angle_gamma   90.00
#
_symmetry.space_group_name_H-M   'P 1'
#
loop_
_entity.id
_entity.type
_entity.pdbx_description
1 polymer ?
#
loop_
_entity_poly.entity_id
_entity_poly.type
_entity_poly.pdbx_seq_one_letter_code
_entity_poly.pdbx_strand_id
1 'polypeptide(L)'
;MVNASRPHRPSRQRRLMDARGRSRAAGRIALTAGLVLATAGLGGCLTPRARPQPSQAILDARAHRDVPPATACAAQPLASVSPAEVNFGFAETSLPGAAPAALAPAIAWLVCHPGVPIVILPDADNHGAPEAQAALAKSRAETVRQYLLTQGVAPAQLQILPLAAAEPAGDHVLIRAIGRRW
;
A
#
# COMPACT_ATOMS: atom_id res chain seq x y z
N MET A 1 61.75 2.78 39.87
CA MET A 1 60.81 3.91 40.10
C MET A 1 59.45 3.50 39.54
N VAL A 2 58.56 3.00 40.40
CA VAL A 2 57.21 3.57 40.73
C VAL A 2 56.30 3.63 39.49
N ASN A 3 55.45 2.64 39.21
CA ASN A 3 54.16 2.30 39.84
C ASN A 3 53.00 3.23 39.45
N ALA A 4 52.05 2.70 38.66
CA ALA A 4 50.59 2.70 38.92
C ALA A 4 49.89 2.14 37.67
N SER A 5 49.46 0.87 37.61
CA SER A 5 48.34 0.24 38.33
C SER A 5 46.95 0.65 37.82
N ARG A 6 46.51 -0.08 36.77
CA ARG A 6 45.27 -0.87 36.68
C ARG A 6 43.88 -0.18 36.60
N PRO A 7 42.84 -0.94 36.13
CA PRO A 7 41.68 -0.45 35.39
C PRO A 7 40.38 -0.42 36.25
N HIS A 8 39.23 -0.29 35.56
CA HIS A 8 37.89 -0.75 35.98
C HIS A 8 36.97 0.29 36.66
N ARG A 9 35.83 0.61 36.03
CA ARG A 9 34.50 0.11 36.46
C ARG A 9 33.33 0.67 35.62
N PRO A 10 32.28 -0.14 35.40
CA PRO A 10 30.98 0.30 34.91
C PRO A 10 30.10 0.83 36.06
N SER A 11 29.32 1.88 35.80
CA SER A 11 28.33 2.41 36.74
C SER A 11 26.98 1.72 36.57
N ARG A 12 26.82 0.63 37.34
CA ARG A 12 25.53 0.00 37.64
C ARG A 12 24.95 0.65 38.90
N GLN A 13 23.94 1.51 38.78
CA GLN A 13 22.96 1.78 39.85
C GLN A 13 21.59 2.09 39.22
N ARG A 14 20.61 1.18 39.22
CA ARG A 14 19.67 0.89 40.32
C ARG A 14 19.05 2.17 40.93
N ARG A 15 17.86 2.52 40.45
CA ARG A 15 16.79 3.20 41.20
C ARG A 15 15.49 2.49 40.79
N LEU A 16 14.97 1.63 41.68
CA LEU A 16 13.75 1.90 42.46
C LEU A 16 12.55 2.01 41.50
N MET A 17 11.93 0.90 41.11
CA MET A 17 10.72 0.39 41.78
C MET A 17 9.85 1.52 42.33
N ASP A 18 9.07 2.14 41.45
CA ASP A 18 7.83 2.80 41.87
C ASP A 18 6.70 1.79 41.83
N ALA A 19 6.33 1.40 43.04
CA ALA A 19 5.18 0.59 43.34
C ALA A 19 3.97 1.51 43.57
N ARG A 20 2.78 0.94 43.38
CA ARG A 20 1.50 1.33 43.97
C ARG A 20 0.72 2.43 43.26
N GLY A 21 -0.36 1.99 42.61
CA GLY A 21 -1.52 2.81 42.29
C GLY A 21 -2.73 2.00 41.85
N ARG A 22 -2.88 0.74 42.31
CA ARG A 22 -4.10 -0.05 42.07
C ARG A 22 -5.11 0.35 43.15
N SER A 23 -5.95 1.33 42.81
CA SER A 23 -7.10 1.78 43.60
C SER A 23 -8.17 0.69 43.64
N ARG A 24 -7.99 -0.29 44.53
CA ARG A 24 -9.05 -1.18 44.99
C ARG A 24 -9.78 -0.47 46.12
N ALA A 25 -10.80 0.32 45.78
CA ALA A 25 -11.73 0.83 46.77
C ALA A 25 -12.63 -0.33 47.25
N ALA A 26 -12.22 -0.94 48.36
CA ALA A 26 -13.04 -1.83 49.16
C ALA A 26 -14.11 -0.99 49.88
N GLY A 27 -15.33 -0.98 49.36
CA GLY A 27 -16.50 -0.45 50.05
C GLY A 27 -16.95 -1.44 51.12
N ARG A 28 -16.86 -1.04 52.39
CA ARG A 28 -17.28 -1.83 53.55
C ARG A 28 -18.81 -1.96 53.53
N ILE A 29 -19.28 -3.20 53.44
CA ILE A 29 -20.70 -3.56 53.51
C ILE A 29 -21.14 -3.37 54.96
N ALA A 30 -21.93 -2.33 55.22
CA ALA A 30 -22.67 -2.15 56.47
C ALA A 30 -24.04 -2.81 56.31
N LEU A 31 -24.28 -3.87 57.07
CA LEU A 31 -25.61 -4.45 57.27
C LEU A 31 -26.43 -3.49 58.13
N THR A 32 -27.39 -2.81 57.53
CA THR A 32 -28.54 -2.24 58.26
C THR A 32 -29.80 -2.90 57.76
N ALA A 33 -30.33 -3.81 58.57
CA ALA A 33 -31.66 -4.36 58.43
C ALA A 33 -32.69 -3.25 58.62
N GLY A 34 -33.49 -2.98 57.60
CA GLY A 34 -34.55 -1.97 57.60
C GLY A 34 -35.72 -2.44 56.75
N LEU A 35 -36.72 -2.99 57.43
CA LEU A 35 -38.03 -3.38 56.94
C LEU A 35 -38.77 -2.19 56.28
N VAL A 36 -39.08 -2.25 54.98
CA VAL A 36 -40.14 -1.40 54.38
C VAL A 36 -40.89 -2.13 53.26
N LEU A 37 -42.22 -2.11 53.44
CA LEU A 37 -43.38 -2.53 52.65
C LEU A 37 -43.18 -2.90 51.16
N ALA A 38 -43.70 -4.08 50.83
CA ALA A 38 -43.99 -4.52 49.47
C ALA A 38 -45.20 -3.76 48.89
N THR A 39 -44.94 -2.82 47.97
CA THR A 39 -45.93 -2.35 47.00
C THR A 39 -45.66 -3.03 45.66
N ALA A 40 -46.62 -3.83 45.21
CA ALA A 40 -46.60 -4.49 43.92
C ALA A 40 -46.76 -3.44 42.79
N GLY A 41 -45.64 -2.91 42.31
CA GLY A 41 -45.57 -2.19 41.05
C GLY A 41 -45.30 -3.18 39.91
N LEU A 42 -46.18 -3.23 38.92
CA LEU A 42 -45.96 -3.89 37.64
C LEU A 42 -44.83 -3.16 36.87
N GLY A 43 -43.59 -3.36 37.30
CA GLY A 43 -42.40 -2.87 36.61
C GLY A 43 -42.07 -3.80 35.45
N GLY A 44 -42.50 -3.42 34.24
CA GLY A 44 -42.07 -4.07 33.01
C GLY A 44 -40.55 -4.17 32.95
N CYS A 45 -40.04 -5.30 32.46
CA CYS A 45 -38.60 -5.59 32.37
C CYS A 45 -37.85 -4.47 31.64
N LEU A 46 -37.21 -3.59 32.41
CA LEU A 46 -36.21 -2.62 31.97
C LEU A 46 -34.92 -3.38 31.62
N THR A 47 -34.95 -4.23 30.60
CA THR A 47 -33.71 -4.75 30.02
C THR A 47 -33.00 -3.58 29.33
N PRO A 48 -31.77 -3.20 29.75
CA PRO A 48 -30.99 -2.22 29.03
C PRO A 48 -30.69 -2.79 27.65
N ARG A 49 -31.36 -2.25 26.63
CA ARG A 49 -31.08 -2.62 25.24
C ARG A 49 -29.75 -1.99 24.89
N ALA A 50 -28.66 -2.74 25.06
CA ALA A 50 -27.34 -2.33 24.60
C ALA A 50 -27.45 -2.11 23.09
N ARG A 51 -27.36 -0.85 22.65
CA ARG A 51 -27.29 -0.55 21.22
C ARG A 51 -25.90 -1.02 20.77
N PRO A 52 -25.80 -2.01 19.88
CA PRO A 52 -24.50 -2.45 19.40
C PRO A 52 -23.81 -1.26 18.74
N GLN A 53 -22.62 -0.94 19.22
CA GLN A 53 -21.80 0.10 18.63
C GLN A 53 -21.28 -0.44 17.29
N PRO A 54 -21.38 0.33 16.19
CA PRO A 54 -20.88 -0.12 14.91
C PRO A 54 -19.39 -0.45 15.02
N SER A 55 -18.98 -1.57 14.42
CA SER A 55 -17.57 -1.95 14.35
C SER A 55 -16.79 -0.92 13.53
N GLN A 56 -15.47 -0.88 13.73
CA GLN A 56 -14.58 0.00 12.96
C GLN A 56 -14.76 -0.22 11.44
N ALA A 57 -14.93 -1.46 11.00
CA ALA A 57 -15.22 -1.77 9.59
C ALA A 57 -16.48 -1.07 9.04
N ILE A 58 -17.52 -0.89 9.86
CA ILE A 58 -18.75 -0.17 9.44
C ILE A 58 -18.52 1.34 9.42
N LEU A 59 -17.68 1.86 10.32
CA LEU A 59 -17.30 3.28 10.33
C LEU A 59 -16.42 3.60 9.12
N ASP A 60 -15.46 2.74 8.79
CA ASP A 60 -14.61 2.86 7.60
C ASP A 60 -15.43 2.75 6.30
N ALA A 61 -16.35 1.77 6.21
CA ALA A 61 -17.24 1.63 5.06
C ALA A 61 -18.17 2.82 4.85
N ARG A 62 -18.55 3.52 5.93
CA ARG A 62 -19.32 4.78 5.84
C ARG A 62 -18.43 5.95 5.43
N ALA A 63 -17.19 6.02 5.94
CA ALA A 63 -16.22 7.04 5.55
C ALA A 63 -15.84 6.95 4.06
N HIS A 64 -15.86 5.74 3.49
CA HIS A 64 -15.63 5.52 2.06
C HIS A 64 -16.89 5.60 1.18
N ARG A 65 -18.07 5.80 1.77
CA ARG A 65 -19.35 5.86 1.03
C ARG A 65 -19.54 7.15 0.24
N ASP A 66 -18.86 8.22 0.69
CA ASP A 66 -18.90 9.56 0.09
C ASP A 66 -17.67 9.85 -0.77
N VAL A 67 -16.85 8.84 -1.09
CA VAL A 67 -15.95 8.95 -2.24
C VAL A 67 -16.88 9.05 -3.45
N PRO A 68 -16.93 10.19 -4.17
CA PRO A 68 -17.72 10.26 -5.38
C PRO A 68 -17.35 9.04 -6.21
N PRO A 69 -18.32 8.29 -6.77
CA PRO A 69 -17.98 7.22 -7.70
C PRO A 69 -17.05 7.90 -8.67
N ALA A 70 -15.82 7.37 -8.77
CA ALA A 70 -14.90 7.90 -9.75
C ALA A 70 -15.73 8.03 -11.03
N THR A 71 -15.58 9.15 -11.73
CA THR A 71 -15.92 9.29 -13.14
C THR A 71 -15.07 8.28 -13.93
N ALA A 72 -15.06 7.03 -13.49
CA ALA A 72 -14.00 6.04 -13.64
C ALA A 72 -13.96 5.62 -15.09
N CYS A 73 -15.15 5.55 -15.69
CA CYS A 73 -15.36 5.16 -17.06
C CYS A 73 -15.98 6.31 -17.86
N ALA A 74 -15.48 7.54 -17.68
CA ALA A 74 -15.61 8.50 -18.77
C ALA A 74 -15.05 7.82 -20.03
N ALA A 75 -15.71 7.98 -21.17
CA ALA A 75 -15.30 7.38 -22.45
C ALA A 75 -13.99 8.02 -22.94
N GLN A 76 -12.88 7.73 -22.25
CA GLN A 76 -11.55 8.16 -22.63
C GLN A 76 -11.03 7.19 -23.70
N PRO A 77 -10.63 7.69 -24.88
CA PRO A 77 -10.10 6.84 -25.92
C PRO A 77 -8.75 6.25 -25.50
N LEU A 78 -8.43 5.03 -25.96
CA LEU A 78 -7.15 4.35 -25.69
C LEU A 78 -5.93 5.24 -26.03
N ALA A 79 -6.02 6.03 -27.11
CA ALA A 79 -4.98 6.97 -27.53
C ALA A 79 -4.65 8.07 -26.50
N SER A 80 -5.51 8.29 -25.49
CA SER A 80 -5.24 9.27 -24.43
C SER A 80 -4.33 8.73 -23.32
N VAL A 81 -4.15 7.40 -23.24
CA VAL A 81 -3.35 6.73 -22.20
C VAL A 81 -2.22 5.86 -22.79
N SER A 82 -2.14 5.79 -24.12
CA SER A 82 -1.18 4.97 -24.86
C SER A 82 -0.56 5.79 -26.01
N PRO A 83 0.77 5.79 -26.20
CA PRO A 83 1.76 5.12 -25.37
C PRO A 83 2.07 5.89 -24.07
N ALA A 84 2.30 5.16 -22.98
CA ALA A 84 2.90 5.71 -21.77
C ALA A 84 4.41 5.50 -21.78
N GLU A 85 5.18 6.46 -21.25
CA GLU A 85 6.64 6.43 -21.30
C GLU A 85 7.26 6.42 -19.90
N VAL A 86 8.15 5.47 -19.66
CA VAL A 86 8.95 5.38 -18.44
C VAL A 86 10.42 5.62 -18.79
N ASN A 87 10.93 6.77 -18.40
CA ASN A 87 12.28 7.22 -18.74
C ASN A 87 13.30 6.79 -17.69
N PHE A 88 14.18 5.85 -18.02
CA PHE A 88 15.23 5.36 -17.15
C PHE A 88 16.51 6.21 -17.24
N GLY A 89 17.27 6.24 -16.14
CA GLY A 89 18.65 6.74 -16.14
C GLY A 89 19.59 5.84 -16.95
N PHE A 90 20.80 6.33 -17.22
CA PHE A 90 21.82 5.59 -17.97
C PHE A 90 22.26 4.35 -17.17
N ALA A 91 22.24 3.18 -17.79
CA ALA A 91 22.49 1.89 -17.16
C ALA A 91 21.65 1.58 -15.90
N GLU A 92 20.58 2.34 -15.66
CA GLU A 92 19.69 2.14 -14.53
C GLU A 92 18.53 1.21 -14.87
N THR A 93 18.15 0.38 -13.90
CA THR A 93 17.02 -0.55 -13.97
C THR A 93 16.01 -0.35 -12.85
N SER A 94 16.31 0.51 -11.86
CA SER A 94 15.37 0.88 -10.81
C SER A 94 14.23 1.73 -11.37
N LEU A 95 13.03 1.55 -10.84
CA LEU A 95 11.86 2.31 -11.29
C LEU A 95 12.09 3.81 -11.04
N PRO A 96 12.03 4.66 -12.07
CA PRO A 96 12.19 6.10 -11.90
C PRO A 96 11.08 6.70 -11.03
N GLY A 97 11.40 7.71 -10.21
CA GLY A 97 10.42 8.36 -9.35
C GLY A 97 9.25 9.02 -10.09
N ALA A 98 9.43 9.37 -11.37
CA ALA A 98 8.36 9.91 -12.22
C ALA A 98 7.46 8.82 -12.85
N ALA A 99 7.87 7.54 -12.82
CA ALA A 99 7.15 6.45 -13.48
C ALA A 99 5.73 6.25 -12.92
N PRO A 100 5.47 6.30 -11.59
CA PRO A 100 4.11 6.18 -11.06
C PRO A 100 3.13 7.18 -11.66
N ALA A 101 3.54 8.44 -11.79
CA ALA A 101 2.70 9.49 -12.38
C ALA A 101 2.46 9.27 -13.87
N ALA A 102 3.47 8.82 -14.62
CA ALA A 102 3.34 8.51 -16.04
C ALA A 102 2.42 7.30 -16.31
N LEU A 103 2.41 6.32 -15.40
CA LEU A 103 1.61 5.09 -15.54
C LEU A 103 0.19 5.20 -14.97
N ALA A 104 -0.07 6.17 -14.09
CA ALA A 104 -1.36 6.33 -13.43
C ALA A 104 -2.57 6.44 -14.39
N PRO A 105 -2.51 7.19 -15.51
CA PRO A 105 -3.64 7.26 -16.45
C PRO A 105 -3.96 5.91 -17.08
N ALA A 106 -2.94 5.16 -17.51
CA ALA A 106 -3.09 3.83 -18.08
C ALA A 106 -3.71 2.84 -17.07
N ILE A 107 -3.21 2.84 -15.83
CA ILE A 107 -3.74 1.97 -14.76
C ILE A 107 -5.19 2.31 -14.45
N ALA A 108 -5.52 3.60 -14.31
CA ALA A 108 -6.89 4.05 -14.05
C ALA A 108 -7.84 3.67 -15.20
N TRP A 109 -7.39 3.79 -16.45
CA TRP A 109 -8.17 3.44 -17.63
C TRP A 109 -8.48 1.93 -17.73
N LEU A 110 -7.54 1.08 -17.30
CA LEU A 110 -7.70 -0.38 -17.30
C LEU A 110 -8.77 -0.88 -16.33
N VAL A 111 -9.11 -0.11 -15.29
CA VAL A 111 -10.23 -0.43 -14.39
C VAL A 111 -11.53 -0.58 -15.16
N CYS A 112 -11.72 0.22 -16.21
CA CYS A 112 -12.90 0.16 -17.07
C CYS A 112 -12.73 -0.75 -18.30
N HIS A 113 -11.51 -1.18 -18.58
CA HIS A 113 -11.16 -1.99 -19.75
C HIS A 113 -10.35 -3.23 -19.35
N PRO A 114 -10.86 -4.11 -18.47
CA PRO A 114 -10.10 -5.23 -17.91
C PRO A 114 -9.72 -6.31 -18.94
N GLY A 115 -10.28 -6.27 -20.14
CA GLY A 115 -9.94 -7.16 -21.25
C GLY A 115 -8.81 -6.67 -22.15
N VAL A 116 -8.35 -5.43 -21.98
CA VAL A 116 -7.31 -4.83 -22.83
C VAL A 116 -5.94 -5.19 -22.27
N PRO A 117 -5.04 -5.81 -23.08
CA PRO A 117 -3.70 -6.15 -22.63
C PRO A 117 -2.81 -4.91 -22.53
N ILE A 118 -1.76 -5.03 -21.71
CA ILE A 118 -0.64 -4.09 -21.65
C ILE A 118 0.56 -4.74 -22.34
N VAL A 119 1.13 -4.01 -23.29
CA VAL A 119 2.36 -4.36 -23.97
C VAL A 119 3.47 -3.46 -23.47
N ILE A 120 4.53 -4.07 -22.94
CA ILE A 120 5.71 -3.38 -22.45
C ILE A 120 6.80 -3.53 -23.50
N LEU A 121 7.16 -2.43 -24.15
CA LEU A 121 8.25 -2.36 -25.11
C LEU A 121 9.54 -1.96 -24.39
N PRO A 122 10.53 -2.87 -24.27
CA PRO A 122 11.81 -2.55 -23.66
C PRO A 122 12.70 -1.73 -24.59
N ASP A 123 13.49 -0.81 -24.02
CA ASP A 123 14.51 -0.05 -24.72
C ASP A 123 15.82 0.03 -23.91
N ALA A 124 16.93 0.21 -24.63
CA ALA A 124 18.28 0.29 -24.09
C ALA A 124 18.91 1.65 -24.36
N ASP A 125 20.15 1.83 -23.92
CA ASP A 125 20.89 3.08 -24.12
C ASP A 125 21.64 3.13 -25.48
N ASN A 126 21.57 2.06 -26.29
CA ASN A 126 22.33 1.87 -27.55
C ASN A 126 23.87 1.95 -27.46
N HIS A 127 24.45 1.76 -26.27
CA HIS A 127 25.90 1.77 -26.04
C HIS A 127 26.41 0.40 -25.54
N GLY A 128 27.55 -0.07 -26.03
CA GLY A 128 28.17 -1.33 -25.58
C GLY A 128 27.71 -2.58 -26.34
N ALA A 129 27.91 -3.74 -25.72
CA ALA A 129 27.63 -5.04 -26.35
C ALA A 129 26.12 -5.28 -26.55
N PRO A 130 25.68 -5.80 -27.71
CA PRO A 130 24.26 -6.03 -27.99
C PRO A 130 23.56 -6.88 -26.93
N GLU A 131 24.21 -7.92 -26.41
CA GLU A 131 23.68 -8.82 -25.39
C GLU A 131 23.49 -8.10 -24.05
N ALA A 132 24.43 -7.23 -23.69
CA ALA A 132 24.32 -6.40 -22.49
C ALA A 132 23.15 -5.42 -22.60
N GLN A 133 22.96 -4.80 -23.77
CA GLN A 133 21.84 -3.91 -24.02
C GLN A 133 20.49 -4.62 -24.03
N ALA A 134 20.42 -5.84 -24.58
CA ALA A 134 19.23 -6.67 -24.51
C ALA A 134 18.88 -7.05 -23.06
N ALA A 135 19.88 -7.40 -22.23
CA ALA A 135 19.69 -7.70 -20.82
C ALA A 135 19.23 -6.47 -20.01
N LEU A 136 19.81 -5.29 -20.29
CA LEU A 136 19.42 -4.02 -19.68
C LEU A 136 17.96 -3.68 -20.01
N ALA A 137 17.60 -3.72 -21.29
CA ALA A 137 16.26 -3.46 -21.78
C ALA A 137 15.22 -4.40 -21.15
N LYS A 138 15.52 -5.72 -21.12
CA LYS A 138 14.67 -6.71 -20.46
C LYS A 138 14.48 -6.41 -18.97
N SER A 139 15.55 -6.03 -18.26
CA SER A 139 15.50 -5.71 -16.84
C SER A 139 14.61 -4.50 -16.56
N ARG A 140 14.67 -3.47 -17.41
CA ARG A 140 13.78 -2.30 -17.31
C ARG A 140 12.31 -2.66 -17.50
N ALA A 141 11.99 -3.46 -18.52
CA ALA A 141 10.63 -3.93 -18.74
C ALA A 141 10.12 -4.80 -17.58
N GLU A 142 10.97 -5.64 -16.99
CA GLU A 142 10.59 -6.42 -15.82
C GLU A 142 10.32 -5.51 -14.61
N THR A 143 11.13 -4.46 -14.38
CA THR A 143 10.85 -3.46 -13.33
C THR A 143 9.48 -2.80 -13.52
N VAL A 144 9.14 -2.38 -14.74
CA VAL A 144 7.82 -1.82 -15.06
C VAL A 144 6.71 -2.84 -14.82
N ARG A 145 6.91 -4.09 -15.27
CA ARG A 145 5.96 -5.19 -15.06
C ARG A 145 5.70 -5.43 -13.57
N GLN A 146 6.75 -5.50 -12.76
CA GLN A 146 6.64 -5.69 -11.30
C GLN A 146 5.85 -4.54 -10.67
N TYR A 147 6.13 -3.29 -11.07
CA TYR A 147 5.34 -2.16 -10.61
C TYR A 147 3.85 -2.32 -10.95
N LEU A 148 3.50 -2.64 -12.20
CA LEU A 148 2.10 -2.84 -12.61
C LEU A 148 1.41 -3.97 -11.83
N LEU A 149 2.12 -5.06 -11.53
CA LEU A 149 1.62 -6.13 -10.66
C LEU A 149 1.29 -5.59 -9.26
N THR A 150 2.14 -4.73 -8.67
CA THR A 150 1.83 -4.10 -7.38
C THR A 150 0.62 -3.17 -7.42
N GLN A 151 0.28 -2.65 -8.60
CA GLN A 151 -0.91 -1.82 -8.83
C GLN A 151 -2.17 -2.66 -9.08
N GLY A 152 -2.07 -4.00 -9.02
CA GLY A 152 -3.20 -4.91 -9.17
C GLY A 152 -3.50 -5.32 -10.61
N VAL A 153 -2.63 -5.00 -11.58
CA VAL A 153 -2.77 -5.51 -12.95
C VAL A 153 -2.53 -7.02 -12.95
N ALA A 154 -3.42 -7.78 -13.57
CA ALA A 154 -3.30 -9.23 -13.62
C ALA A 154 -2.08 -9.65 -14.47
N PRO A 155 -1.29 -10.64 -14.04
CA PRO A 155 -0.14 -11.13 -14.82
C PRO A 155 -0.49 -11.55 -16.26
N ALA A 156 -1.71 -12.06 -16.46
CA ALA A 156 -2.20 -12.50 -17.77
C ALA A 156 -2.47 -11.34 -18.75
N GLN A 157 -2.61 -10.10 -18.26
CA GLN A 157 -2.76 -8.91 -19.12
C GLN A 157 -1.39 -8.33 -19.53
N LEU A 158 -0.28 -8.76 -18.94
CA LEU A 158 1.03 -8.16 -19.14
C LEU A 158 1.86 -8.96 -20.14
N GLN A 159 2.29 -8.31 -21.22
CA GLN A 159 3.20 -8.87 -22.21
C GLN A 159 4.47 -8.00 -22.31
N ILE A 160 5.65 -8.61 -22.14
CA ILE A 160 6.92 -7.94 -22.46
C ILE A 160 7.32 -8.36 -23.88
N LEU A 161 7.57 -7.37 -24.74
CA LEU A 161 8.10 -7.62 -26.08
C LEU A 161 9.61 -7.88 -26.06
N PRO A 162 10.16 -8.59 -27.06
CA PRO A 162 11.59 -8.56 -27.33
C PRO A 162 12.06 -7.13 -27.67
N LEU A 163 13.34 -6.84 -27.41
CA LEU A 163 13.95 -5.58 -27.84
C LEU A 163 13.83 -5.43 -29.36
N ALA A 164 13.43 -4.23 -29.81
CA ALA A 164 13.18 -3.89 -31.22
C ALA A 164 12.09 -4.71 -31.94
N ALA A 165 11.25 -5.44 -31.21
CA ALA A 165 10.10 -6.11 -31.82
C ALA A 165 9.06 -5.11 -32.31
N ALA A 166 8.34 -5.49 -33.36
CA ALA A 166 7.16 -4.77 -33.79
C ALA A 166 6.05 -4.89 -32.74
N GLU A 167 5.28 -3.82 -32.62
CA GLU A 167 4.07 -3.77 -31.79
C GLU A 167 3.02 -4.76 -32.34
N PRO A 168 2.33 -5.54 -31.49
CA PRO A 168 1.30 -6.46 -31.95
C PRO A 168 0.09 -5.70 -32.49
N ALA A 169 -0.63 -6.32 -33.44
CA ALA A 169 -1.87 -5.77 -33.94
C ALA A 169 -3.00 -5.86 -32.88
N GLY A 170 -3.96 -4.93 -32.96
CA GLY A 170 -5.13 -4.88 -32.09
C GLY A 170 -4.99 -3.91 -30.92
N ASP A 171 -6.07 -3.72 -30.18
CA ASP A 171 -6.14 -2.74 -29.09
C ASP A 171 -5.33 -3.22 -27.87
N HIS A 172 -4.38 -2.39 -27.45
CA HIS A 172 -3.57 -2.63 -26.27
C HIS A 172 -3.01 -1.31 -25.72
N VAL A 173 -2.72 -1.27 -24.43
CA VAL A 173 -1.98 -0.16 -23.83
C VAL A 173 -0.49 -0.41 -24.05
N LEU A 174 0.20 0.50 -24.74
CA LEU A 174 1.64 0.42 -24.93
C LEU A 174 2.36 1.20 -23.83
N ILE A 175 3.34 0.57 -23.20
CA ILE A 175 4.26 1.20 -22.26
C ILE A 175 5.68 1.05 -22.77
N ARG A 176 6.39 2.16 -22.98
CA ARG A 176 7.79 2.17 -23.40
C ARG A 176 8.70 2.34 -22.19
N ALA A 177 9.60 1.40 -21.97
CA ALA A 177 10.64 1.49 -20.94
C ALA A 177 11.92 2.09 -21.56
N ILE A 178 11.92 3.42 -21.70
CA ILE A 178 12.86 4.18 -22.52
C ILE A 178 14.22 4.32 -21.85
N GLY A 179 15.27 4.03 -22.61
CA GLY A 179 16.66 4.28 -22.25
C GLY A 179 17.16 5.64 -22.72
N ARG A 180 18.40 5.97 -22.37
CA ARG A 180 19.05 7.20 -22.82
C ARG A 180 19.67 6.98 -24.19
N ARG A 181 19.21 7.71 -25.21
CA ARG A 181 19.78 7.68 -26.57
C ARG A 181 20.46 9.02 -26.84
N TRP A 182 21.78 9.08 -26.71
CA TRP A 182 22.61 10.25 -27.04
C TRP A 182 23.98 9.80 -27.55
#